data_AF-A0AAV3WYD4-F1
#
_entry.id   AF-A0AAV3WYD4-F1
#
_cell.length_a   1.000
_cell.length_b   1.000
_cell.length_c   1.000
_cell.angle_alpha   90.00
_cell.angle_beta   90.00
_cell.angle_gamma   90.00
#
_symmetry.space_group_name_H-M   'P 1'
#
loop_
_entity.id
_entity.type
_entity.pdbx_description
1 polymer ?
#
loop_
_entity_poly.entity_id
_entity_poly.type
_entity_poly.pdbx_seq_one_letter_code
_entity_poly.pdbx_strand_id
1 'polypeptide(L)'
;MVQAGGEATIDMLFLICNKIWQTGVWPKPWTQSLVITLPKKENLKLCQNYRTISLISHPSKVMLKVILNRLKPEAEKIIAEEQAGFRPGRSTVEQICNVRILMEKYLQHQQ
;
A
#
# COMPACT_ATOMS: atom_id res chain seq x y z
N MET A 1 19.53 5.91 0.54
CA MET A 1 19.69 7.37 0.32
C MET A 1 19.19 8.19 1.50
N VAL A 2 17.89 8.22 1.82
CA VAL A 2 17.40 9.03 2.98
C VAL A 2 17.98 8.54 4.33
N GLN A 3 18.12 7.22 4.51
CA GLN A 3 18.73 6.63 5.72
C GLN A 3 20.21 6.99 5.93
N ALA A 4 20.92 7.46 4.89
CA ALA A 4 22.31 7.87 4.97
C ALA A 4 22.47 9.37 5.26
N GLY A 5 21.36 10.13 5.37
CA GLY A 5 21.37 11.58 5.55
C GLY A 5 21.66 12.07 6.97
N GLY A 6 21.83 11.17 7.93
CA GLY A 6 22.10 11.49 9.33
C GLY A 6 20.96 12.22 10.04
N GLU A 7 21.23 12.67 11.27
CA GLU A 7 20.26 13.29 12.19
C GLU A 7 19.64 14.56 11.63
N ALA A 8 20.45 15.45 11.02
CA ALA A 8 19.96 16.68 10.41
C ALA A 8 18.87 16.46 9.34
N THR A 9 18.99 15.37 8.55
CA THR A 9 17.97 15.01 7.56
C THR A 9 16.68 14.54 8.22
N ILE A 10 16.79 13.82 9.34
CA ILE A 10 15.64 13.33 10.12
C ILE A 10 14.88 14.54 10.69
N ASP A 11 15.58 15.48 11.32
CA ASP A 11 14.96 16.67 11.91
C ASP A 11 14.26 17.52 10.86
N MET A 12 14.90 17.72 9.70
CA MET A 12 14.30 18.45 8.60
C MET A 12 13.04 17.77 8.07
N LEU A 13 13.08 16.45 7.86
CA LEU A 13 11.91 15.70 7.41
C LEU A 13 10.79 15.71 8.45
N PHE A 14 11.12 15.59 9.72
CA PHE A 14 10.17 15.68 10.83
C PHE A 14 9.45 17.03 10.83
N LEU A 15 10.20 18.13 10.74
CA LEU A 15 9.66 19.49 10.67
C LEU A 15 8.70 19.65 9.48
N ILE A 16 9.12 19.22 8.28
CA ILE A 16 8.30 19.32 7.07
C ILE A 16 7.04 18.46 7.18
N CYS A 17 7.15 17.20 7.64
CA CYS A 17 6.01 16.31 7.78
C CYS A 17 4.96 16.87 8.75
N ASN A 18 5.41 17.45 9.88
CA ASN A 18 4.51 18.10 10.82
C ASN A 18 3.82 19.32 10.21
N LYS A 19 4.55 20.14 9.45
CA LYS A 19 3.96 21.28 8.74
C LYS A 19 2.91 20.84 7.73
N ILE A 20 3.18 19.78 6.96
CA ILE A 20 2.20 19.20 6.02
C ILE A 20 0.98 18.69 6.80
N TRP A 21 1.18 17.99 7.91
CA TRP A 21 0.09 17.45 8.73
C TRP A 21 -0.84 18.54 9.28
N GLN A 22 -0.27 19.65 9.76
CA GLN A 22 -1.04 20.76 10.33
C GLN A 22 -1.75 21.60 9.26
N THR A 23 -1.09 21.86 8.14
CA THR A 23 -1.60 22.78 7.11
C THR A 23 -2.40 22.08 6.01
N GLY A 24 -2.23 20.77 5.83
CA GLY A 24 -2.74 20.03 4.68
C GLY A 24 -2.02 20.36 3.36
N VAL A 25 -1.06 21.29 3.35
CA VAL A 25 -0.40 21.77 2.14
C VAL A 25 0.86 20.95 1.87
N TRP A 26 0.88 20.27 0.74
CA TRP A 26 2.03 19.50 0.29
C TRP A 26 3.00 20.35 -0.55
N PRO A 27 4.32 20.18 -0.39
CA PRO A 27 5.28 20.74 -1.33
C PRO A 27 5.00 20.23 -2.75
N LYS A 28 4.89 21.13 -3.73
CA LYS A 28 4.60 20.77 -5.13
C LYS A 28 5.50 19.63 -5.67
N PRO A 29 6.83 19.59 -5.44
CA PRO A 29 7.66 18.48 -5.92
C PRO A 29 7.31 17.11 -5.30
N TRP A 30 6.67 17.08 -4.13
CA TRP A 30 6.27 15.83 -3.46
C TRP A 30 4.94 15.27 -3.98
N THR A 31 4.19 16.11 -4.70
CA THR A 31 2.93 15.72 -5.37
C THR A 31 3.16 15.22 -6.79
N GLN A 32 4.37 15.37 -7.33
CA GLN A 32 4.73 14.92 -8.66
C GLN A 32 5.18 13.45 -8.64
N SER A 33 4.87 12.73 -9.72
CA SER A 33 5.31 11.35 -9.90
C SER A 33 5.77 11.11 -11.33
N LEU A 34 6.83 10.31 -11.49
CA LEU A 34 7.27 9.81 -12.79
C LEU A 34 6.51 8.52 -13.09
N VAL A 35 5.78 8.51 -14.20
CA VAL A 35 4.98 7.36 -14.62
C VAL A 35 5.81 6.49 -15.56
N ILE A 36 5.99 5.22 -15.22
CA ILE A 36 6.69 4.24 -16.06
C ILE A 36 5.83 3.00 -16.28
N THR A 37 5.94 2.40 -17.47
CA THR A 37 5.22 1.19 -17.86
C THR A 37 6.12 -0.03 -17.75
N LEU A 38 5.66 -1.06 -17.04
CA LEU A 38 6.34 -2.34 -16.89
C LEU A 38 5.56 -3.45 -17.60
N PRO A 39 6.23 -4.37 -18.31
CA PRO A 39 5.61 -5.61 -18.78
C PRO A 39 4.92 -6.39 -17.66
N LYS A 40 3.66 -6.78 -17.87
CA LYS A 40 2.87 -7.64 -16.95
C LYS A 40 2.65 -9.05 -17.53
N LYS A 41 2.58 -9.19 -18.86
CA LYS A 41 2.42 -10.47 -19.58
C LYS A 41 3.38 -10.54 -20.76
N GLU A 42 3.55 -11.73 -21.32
CA GLU A 42 4.52 -12.00 -22.40
C GLU A 42 4.19 -11.30 -23.73
N ASN A 43 2.89 -11.19 -24.10
CA ASN A 43 2.51 -10.55 -25.35
C ASN A 43 2.54 -9.01 -25.25
N LEU A 44 3.67 -8.39 -25.55
CA LEU A 44 3.86 -6.95 -25.43
C LEU A 44 3.19 -6.10 -26.52
N LYS A 45 2.49 -6.70 -27.48
CA LYS A 45 1.77 -5.95 -28.53
C LYS A 45 0.47 -5.31 -28.04
N LEU A 46 -0.06 -5.77 -26.90
CA LEU A 46 -1.33 -5.28 -26.33
C LEU A 46 -1.07 -4.34 -25.15
N CYS A 47 -1.63 -3.13 -25.18
CA CYS A 47 -1.46 -2.14 -24.10
C CYS A 47 -1.86 -2.68 -22.71
N GLN A 48 -2.91 -3.50 -22.63
CA GLN A 48 -3.37 -4.13 -21.38
C GLN A 48 -2.35 -5.07 -20.72
N ASN A 49 -1.32 -5.48 -21.47
CA ASN A 49 -0.25 -6.34 -20.97
C ASN A 49 0.88 -5.55 -20.32
N TYR A 50 0.75 -4.23 -20.21
CA TYR A 50 1.59 -3.39 -19.37
C TYR A 50 0.88 -3.02 -18.07
N ARG A 51 1.67 -2.86 -17.01
CA ARG A 51 1.26 -2.24 -15.76
C ARG A 51 2.01 -0.94 -15.60
N THR A 52 1.27 0.14 -15.40
CA THR A 52 1.83 1.44 -15.05
C THR A 52 2.18 1.49 -13.56
N ILE A 53 3.34 2.05 -13.22
CA ILE A 53 3.71 2.39 -11.84
C ILE A 53 4.10 3.87 -11.76
N SER A 54 3.75 4.49 -10.63
CA SER A 54 4.09 5.89 -10.34
C SER A 54 5.24 5.95 -9.34
N LEU A 55 6.36 6.51 -9.76
CA LEU A 55 7.53 6.76 -8.91
C LEU A 55 7.39 8.14 -8.27
N ILE A 56 7.03 8.14 -6.99
CA ILE A 56 6.98 9.34 -6.16
C ILE A 56 8.32 9.59 -5.46
N SER A 57 8.54 10.84 -5.06
CA SER A 57 9.76 11.26 -4.36
C SER A 57 9.94 10.50 -3.03
N HIS A 58 11.20 10.22 -2.67
CA HIS A 58 11.54 9.59 -1.40
C HIS A 58 10.92 10.25 -0.17
N PRO A 59 10.96 11.58 0.00
CA PRO A 59 10.36 12.20 1.17
C PRO A 59 8.82 12.16 1.17
N SER A 60 8.18 12.15 -0.01
CA SER A 60 6.73 11.90 -0.11
C SER A 60 6.37 10.50 0.41
N LYS A 61 7.17 9.47 0.08
CA LYS A 61 7.00 8.11 0.63
C LYS A 61 7.09 8.07 2.15
N VAL A 62 7.98 8.87 2.75
CA VAL A 62 8.10 8.98 4.22
C VAL A 62 6.80 9.53 4.81
N MET A 63 6.28 10.63 4.27
CA MET A 63 5.02 11.21 4.74
C MET A 63 3.84 10.24 4.57
N LEU A 64 3.73 9.57 3.43
CA LEU A 64 2.71 8.55 3.20
C LEU A 64 2.83 7.37 4.18
N LYS A 65 4.05 6.98 4.57
CA LYS A 65 4.27 5.95 5.57
C LYS A 65 3.81 6.39 6.96
N VAL A 66 4.03 7.65 7.32
CA VAL A 66 3.51 8.23 8.57
C VAL A 66 1.98 8.21 8.57
N ILE A 67 1.34 8.65 7.48
CA ILE A 67 -0.12 8.62 7.32
C ILE A 67 -0.65 7.18 7.44
N LEU A 68 -0.06 6.24 6.70
CA LEU A 68 -0.44 4.83 6.73
C LEU A 68 -0.37 4.25 8.15
N ASN A 69 0.73 4.50 8.86
CA ASN A 69 0.91 3.97 10.21
C ASN A 69 -0.11 4.55 11.20
N ARG A 70 -0.61 5.77 10.99
CA ARG A 70 -1.67 6.39 11.79
C ARG A 70 -3.06 5.86 11.43
N LEU A 71 -3.32 5.59 10.15
CA LEU A 71 -4.61 5.09 9.68
C LEU A 71 -4.80 3.60 9.95
N LYS A 72 -3.72 2.83 9.96
CA LYS A 72 -3.78 1.37 10.06
C LYS A 72 -4.59 0.86 11.27
N PRO A 73 -4.40 1.36 12.51
CA PRO A 73 -5.18 0.90 13.67
C PRO A 73 -6.68 1.17 13.54
N GLU A 74 -7.08 2.27 12.91
CA GLU A 74 -8.49 2.58 12.68
C GLU A 74 -9.08 1.74 11.55
N ALA A 75 -8.30 1.51 10.49
CA ALA A 75 -8.71 0.65 9.39
C ALA A 75 -8.98 -0.79 9.85
N GLU A 76 -8.14 -1.35 10.73
CA GLU A 76 -8.34 -2.71 11.26
C GLU A 76 -9.64 -2.88 12.07
N LYS A 77 -10.23 -1.79 12.60
CA LYS A 77 -11.52 -1.84 13.31
C LYS A 77 -12.72 -1.90 12.35
N ILE A 78 -12.53 -1.47 11.10
CA ILE A 78 -13.61 -1.29 10.11
C ILE A 78 -13.58 -2.39 9.04
N ILE A 79 -12.39 -2.88 8.71
CA ILE A 79 -12.22 -3.90 7.68
C ILE A 79 -12.85 -5.23 8.12
N ALA A 80 -13.65 -5.83 7.23
CA ALA A 80 -14.28 -7.13 7.45
C ALA A 80 -13.25 -8.25 7.65
N GLU A 81 -13.56 -9.26 8.45
CA GLU A 81 -12.58 -10.30 8.77
C GLU A 81 -12.26 -11.26 7.62
N GLU A 82 -13.15 -11.34 6.65
CA GLU A 82 -12.97 -12.05 5.40
C GLU A 82 -11.93 -11.36 4.50
N GLN A 83 -11.72 -10.05 4.66
CA GLN A 83 -10.71 -9.32 3.92
C GLN A 83 -9.33 -9.66 4.47
N ALA A 84 -8.49 -10.27 3.64
CA ALA A 84 -7.11 -10.65 3.99
C ALA A 84 -6.04 -9.83 3.28
N GLY A 85 -6.38 -9.19 2.15
CA GLY A 85 -5.42 -8.47 1.34
C GLY A 85 -4.77 -7.32 2.12
N PHE A 86 -3.44 -7.24 2.08
CA PHE A 86 -2.65 -6.14 2.67
C PHE A 86 -2.81 -5.96 4.20
N ARG A 87 -3.31 -6.97 4.91
CA ARG A 87 -3.45 -6.96 6.37
C ARG A 87 -2.33 -7.72 7.07
N PRO A 88 -1.86 -7.24 8.24
CA PRO A 88 -0.89 -7.97 9.03
C PRO A 88 -1.49 -9.28 9.56
N GLY A 89 -0.70 -10.35 9.58
CA GLY A 89 -1.12 -11.65 10.14
C GLY A 89 -2.12 -12.43 9.28
N ARG A 90 -2.54 -11.91 8.13
CA ARG A 90 -3.41 -12.61 7.17
C ARG A 90 -2.58 -13.13 6.01
N SER A 91 -2.91 -14.33 5.53
CA SER A 91 -2.20 -14.97 4.41
C SER A 91 -3.16 -15.48 3.34
N THR A 92 -2.65 -15.68 2.13
CA THR A 92 -3.41 -16.32 1.04
C THR A 92 -3.73 -17.78 1.34
N VAL A 93 -2.88 -18.45 2.13
CA VAL A 93 -3.07 -19.87 2.52
C VAL A 93 -4.31 -20.02 3.39
N GLU A 94 -4.48 -19.17 4.39
CA GLU A 94 -5.67 -19.14 5.24
C GLU A 94 -6.95 -18.93 4.42
N GLN A 95 -6.91 -18.02 3.45
CA GLN A 95 -8.07 -17.75 2.60
C GLN A 95 -8.42 -18.90 1.65
N ILE A 96 -7.41 -19.58 1.09
CA ILE A 96 -7.65 -20.80 0.31
C ILE A 96 -8.31 -21.88 1.19
N CYS A 97 -7.85 -22.04 2.43
CA CYS A 97 -8.45 -22.96 3.39
C CYS A 97 -9.91 -22.60 3.69
N ASN A 98 -10.20 -21.33 3.98
CA ASN A 98 -11.57 -20.85 4.24
C ASN A 98 -12.51 -21.16 3.07
N VAL A 99 -12.09 -20.87 1.83
CA VAL A 99 -12.87 -21.17 0.63
C VAL A 99 -13.10 -22.67 0.48
N ARG A 100 -12.09 -23.50 0.73
CA ARG A 100 -12.21 -24.96 0.66
C ARG A 100 -13.22 -25.50 1.67
N ILE A 101 -13.15 -25.05 2.92
CA ILE A 101 -14.09 -25.46 3.98
C ILE A 101 -15.52 -25.06 3.60
N LEU A 102 -15.71 -23.86 3.03
CA LEU A 102 -17.03 -23.41 2.56
C LEU A 102 -17.57 -24.31 1.44
N MET A 103 -16.73 -24.68 0.47
CA MET A 103 -17.10 -25.60 -0.61
C MET A 103 -17.50 -26.98 -0.08
N GLU A 104 -16.73 -27.53 0.85
CA GLU A 104 -16.99 -28.85 1.45
C GLU A 104 -18.31 -28.86 2.23
N LYS A 105 -18.56 -27.82 3.04
CA LYS A 105 -19.84 -27.67 3.76
C LYS A 105 -21.02 -27.54 2.81
N TYR A 106 -20.90 -26.77 1.74
CA TYR A 106 -21.96 -26.63 0.75
C TYR A 106 -22.35 -27.98 0.12
N LEU A 107 -21.35 -28.79 -0.26
CA LEU A 107 -21.59 -30.12 -0.84
C LEU A 107 -22.28 -31.07 0.14
N GLN A 108 -21.92 -31.02 1.42
CA GLN A 108 -22.56 -31.83 2.47
C GLN A 108 -24.03 -31.46 2.69
N HIS A 109 -24.39 -30.19 2.56
CA HIS A 109 -25.78 -29.73 2.71
C HIS A 109 -26.69 -30.03 1.51
N GLN A 110 -26.11 -30.39 0.36
CA GLN A 110 -26.84 -30.78 -0.86
C GLN A 110 -27.10 -32.30 -0.93
N GLN A 111 -26.56 -33.08 0.02
CA GLN A 111 -26.85 -34.50 0.22
C GLN A 111 -27.95 -34.67 1.27
#